data_AF-A0A2G9T7E2-F1
#
_entry.id   AF-A0A2G9T7E2-F1
#
_cell.length_a   1.000
_cell.length_b   1.000
_cell.length_c   1.000
_cell.angle_alpha   90.00
_cell.angle_beta   90.00
_cell.angle_gamma   90.00
#
_symmetry.space_group_name_H-M   'P 1'
#
loop_
_entity.id
_entity.type
_entity.pdbx_description
1 polymer ?
#
loop_
_entity_poly.entity_id
_entity_poly.type
_entity_poly.pdbx_seq_one_letter_code
_entity_poly.pdbx_strand_id
1 'polypeptide(L)'
;DDVRQYVENEIAKPNTRWSSNAIAIVKGWIKGGLEKRCITRDLKWGTAVPLAGFENKVFYVWYDAPIGYLSITKCLVGDNWTKWWKNPKEVELFNFIGKDNVAFHGVMFPCTQLGARDNYTIVNHVCATEYLNYEDTKFRLVLV
;
A
#
# COMPACT_ATOMS: atom_id res chain seq x y z
N ASP A 1 -5.71 8.54 13.49
CA ASP A 1 -4.59 8.49 14.46
C ASP A 1 -3.87 7.14 14.49
N ASP A 2 -4.59 6.01 14.39
CA ASP A 2 -3.99 4.66 14.43
C ASP A 2 -2.83 4.44 13.43
N VAL A 3 -2.99 4.85 12.18
CA VAL A 3 -1.92 4.71 11.16
C VAL A 3 -0.68 5.53 11.50
N ARG A 4 -0.86 6.72 12.08
CA ARG A 4 0.25 7.59 12.48
C ARG A 4 1.07 6.87 13.54
N GLN A 5 0.40 6.40 14.59
CA GLN A 5 1.05 5.69 15.68
C GLN A 5 1.74 4.42 15.20
N TYR A 6 1.07 3.63 14.34
CA TYR A 6 1.64 2.41 13.78
C TYR A 6 2.93 2.69 13.02
N VAL A 7 2.91 3.64 12.08
CA VAL A 7 4.07 3.99 11.27
C VAL A 7 5.21 4.57 12.11
N GLU A 8 4.91 5.46 13.06
CA GLU A 8 5.92 6.03 13.96
C GLU A 8 6.61 4.94 14.78
N ASN A 9 5.85 3.94 15.25
CA ASN A 9 6.41 2.80 15.97
C ASN A 9 7.30 1.93 15.08
N GLU A 10 6.88 1.58 13.86
CA GLU A 10 7.70 0.78 12.93
C GLU A 10 8.99 1.51 12.50
N ILE A 11 8.94 2.83 12.33
CA ILE A 11 10.12 3.66 12.02
C ILE A 11 11.06 3.77 13.23
N ALA A 12 10.53 3.78 14.46
CA ALA A 12 11.35 3.91 15.67
C ALA A 12 12.09 2.62 16.07
N LYS A 13 11.73 1.45 15.48
CA LYS A 13 12.37 0.17 15.79
C LYS A 13 13.87 0.18 15.41
N PRO A 14 14.78 -0.34 16.27
CA PRO A 14 16.21 -0.37 15.98
C PRO A 14 16.58 -1.15 14.71
N ASN A 15 15.80 -2.20 14.38
CA ASN A 15 15.99 -3.02 13.19
C ASN A 15 15.22 -2.50 11.97
N THR A 16 14.66 -1.29 12.02
CA THR A 16 13.92 -0.73 10.88
C THR A 16 14.80 -0.68 9.63
N ARG A 17 14.17 -0.94 8.50
CA ARG A 17 14.78 -0.95 7.16
C ARG A 17 14.05 -0.01 6.22
N TRP A 18 13.25 0.92 6.79
CA TRP A 18 12.67 1.98 6.02
C TRP A 18 13.76 2.84 5.42
N SER A 19 13.71 3.06 4.11
CA SER A 19 14.65 3.95 3.45
C SER A 19 14.38 5.41 3.86
N SER A 20 15.43 6.23 3.89
CA SER A 20 15.34 7.63 4.36
C SER A 20 14.34 8.46 3.56
N ASN A 21 14.27 8.26 2.25
CA ASN A 21 13.26 8.87 1.37
C ASN A 21 11.83 8.40 1.71
N ALA A 22 11.63 7.12 2.02
CA ALA A 22 10.33 6.60 2.42
C ALA A 22 9.84 7.24 3.73
N ILE A 23 10.72 7.33 4.73
CA ILE A 23 10.44 8.00 6.00
C ILE A 23 10.03 9.46 5.76
N ALA A 24 10.79 10.19 4.95
CA ALA A 24 10.51 11.59 4.66
C ALA A 24 9.13 11.79 3.99
N ILE A 25 8.82 10.98 2.98
CA ILE A 25 7.53 11.06 2.26
C ILE A 25 6.37 10.74 3.20
N VAL A 26 6.44 9.64 3.95
CA VAL A 26 5.34 9.24 4.84
C VAL A 26 5.13 10.24 5.98
N LYS A 27 6.19 10.76 6.59
CA LYS A 27 6.08 11.84 7.59
C LYS A 27 5.44 13.09 7.01
N GLY A 28 5.76 13.46 5.77
CA GLY A 28 5.13 14.56 5.06
C GLY A 28 3.62 14.38 4.91
N TRP A 29 3.19 13.19 4.48
CA TRP A 29 1.78 12.83 4.35
C TRP A 29 1.02 12.84 5.68
N ILE A 30 1.62 12.29 6.73
CA ILE A 30 1.03 12.25 8.07
C ILE A 30 0.91 13.65 8.69
N LYS A 31 1.91 14.52 8.46
CA LYS A 31 1.93 15.91 8.94
C LYS A 31 0.90 16.78 8.22
N GLY A 32 0.69 16.56 6.92
CA GLY A 32 -0.29 17.28 6.12
C GLY A 32 -1.75 17.03 6.52
N GLY A 33 -2.01 15.96 7.29
CA GLY A 33 -3.36 15.52 7.63
C GLY A 33 -3.92 14.58 6.57
N LEU A 34 -4.65 13.55 7.03
CA LEU A 34 -5.26 12.57 6.14
C LEU A 34 -6.70 12.98 5.84
N GLU A 35 -6.95 13.31 4.58
CA GLU A 35 -8.27 13.65 4.08
C GLU A 35 -9.03 12.42 3.56
N LYS A 36 -10.37 12.54 3.51
CA LYS A 36 -11.22 11.53 2.91
C LYS A 36 -10.90 11.41 1.42
N ARG A 37 -10.65 10.18 0.95
CA ARG A 37 -10.37 9.90 -0.47
C ARG A 37 -11.48 9.07 -1.09
N CYS A 38 -11.85 9.41 -2.31
CA CYS A 38 -12.83 8.64 -3.08
C CYS A 38 -12.23 7.31 -3.54
N ILE A 39 -12.88 6.21 -3.16
CA ILE A 39 -12.45 4.83 -3.47
C ILE A 39 -13.23 4.18 -4.62
N THR A 40 -14.11 4.92 -5.30
CA THR A 40 -14.90 4.41 -6.44
C THR A 40 -14.65 5.23 -7.71
N ARG A 41 -14.91 4.63 -8.87
CA ARG A 41 -14.80 5.27 -10.19
C ARG A 41 -15.92 4.82 -11.11
N ASP A 42 -16.30 5.73 -12.01
CA ASP A 42 -17.22 5.49 -13.12
C ASP A 42 -16.48 4.87 -14.30
N LEU A 43 -16.06 3.61 -14.15
CA LEU A 43 -15.40 2.81 -15.18
C LEU A 43 -16.09 1.46 -15.30
N LYS A 44 -16.00 0.85 -16.49
CA LYS A 44 -16.53 -0.50 -16.74
C LYS A 44 -15.53 -1.61 -16.38
N TRP A 45 -14.22 -1.30 -16.40
CA TRP A 45 -13.15 -2.27 -16.14
C TRP A 45 -12.53 -2.03 -14.77
N GLY A 46 -12.78 -2.94 -13.84
CA GLY A 46 -12.27 -2.90 -12.46
C GLY A 46 -13.06 -3.82 -11.53
N THR A 47 -12.69 -3.84 -10.25
CA THR A 47 -13.38 -4.63 -9.24
C THR A 47 -14.75 -4.01 -8.94
N ALA A 48 -15.84 -4.75 -9.13
CA ALA A 48 -17.20 -4.28 -8.88
C ALA A 48 -17.41 -3.93 -7.39
N VAL A 49 -18.15 -2.84 -7.13
CA VAL A 49 -18.49 -2.43 -5.77
C VAL A 49 -19.75 -3.17 -5.31
N PRO A 50 -19.70 -3.99 -4.24
CA PRO A 50 -20.84 -4.78 -3.79
C PRO A 50 -21.80 -3.95 -2.92
N LEU A 51 -22.35 -2.87 -3.48
CA LEU A 51 -23.27 -1.95 -2.81
C LEU A 51 -24.40 -1.57 -3.77
N ALA A 52 -25.65 -1.62 -3.28
CA ALA A 52 -26.81 -1.21 -4.07
C ALA A 52 -26.67 0.25 -4.53
N GLY A 53 -26.96 0.51 -5.81
CA GLY A 53 -26.79 1.82 -6.46
C GLY A 53 -25.39 2.08 -7.01
N PHE A 54 -24.46 1.13 -6.91
CA PHE A 54 -23.08 1.22 -7.44
C PHE A 54 -22.81 0.20 -8.55
N GLU A 55 -23.85 -0.34 -9.21
CA GLU A 55 -23.75 -1.40 -10.20
C GLU A 55 -22.90 -1.02 -11.42
N ASN A 56 -22.84 0.27 -11.75
CA ASN A 56 -22.03 0.82 -12.85
C ASN A 56 -20.71 1.44 -12.38
N LYS A 57 -20.29 1.17 -11.14
CA LYS A 57 -19.06 1.69 -10.54
C LYS A 57 -18.12 0.57 -10.15
N VAL A 58 -16.83 0.86 -10.23
CA VAL A 58 -15.76 -0.03 -9.80
C VAL A 58 -14.95 0.62 -8.69
N PHE A 59 -14.21 -0.18 -7.93
CA PHE A 59 -13.20 0.33 -7.03
C PHE A 59 -12.11 1.08 -7.79
N TYR A 60 -11.66 2.17 -7.19
CA TYR A 60 -10.54 2.93 -7.69
C TYR A 60 -9.25 2.12 -7.53
N VAL A 61 -8.45 2.00 -8.59
CA VAL A 61 -7.25 1.15 -8.61
C VAL A 61 -6.27 1.41 -7.45
N TRP A 62 -6.17 2.66 -6.98
CA TRP A 62 -5.28 2.99 -5.86
C TRP A 62 -5.80 2.54 -4.50
N TYR A 63 -7.05 2.10 -4.42
CA TYR A 63 -7.63 1.46 -3.25
C TYR A 63 -7.41 -0.05 -3.28
N ASP A 64 -7.70 -0.73 -4.40
CA ASP A 64 -7.69 -2.19 -4.46
C ASP A 64 -6.39 -2.82 -5.01
N ALA A 65 -5.52 -2.07 -5.71
CA ALA A 65 -4.26 -2.63 -6.23
C ALA A 65 -3.37 -3.27 -5.14
N PRO A 66 -3.18 -2.67 -3.95
CA PRO A 66 -2.42 -3.33 -2.87
C PRO A 66 -3.10 -4.59 -2.31
N ILE A 67 -4.44 -4.70 -2.43
CA ILE A 67 -5.17 -5.93 -2.07
C ILE A 67 -4.77 -7.08 -3.04
N GLY A 68 -4.29 -6.74 -4.24
CA GLY A 68 -3.70 -7.67 -5.18
C GLY A 68 -2.62 -8.58 -4.58
N TYR A 69 -1.82 -8.09 -3.62
CA TYR A 69 -0.80 -8.93 -2.96
C TYR A 69 -1.42 -10.10 -2.18
N LEU A 70 -2.55 -9.83 -1.50
CA LEU A 70 -3.29 -10.83 -0.73
C LEU A 70 -3.95 -11.84 -1.67
N SER A 71 -4.57 -11.37 -2.76
CA SER A 71 -5.24 -12.24 -3.72
C SER A 71 -4.25 -13.14 -4.46
N ILE A 72 -3.10 -12.61 -4.88
CA ILE A 72 -2.01 -13.39 -5.49
C ILE A 72 -1.52 -14.47 -4.53
N THR A 73 -1.31 -14.13 -3.25
CA THR A 73 -0.90 -15.11 -2.24
C THR A 73 -1.96 -16.18 -2.04
N LYS A 74 -3.25 -15.80 -2.01
CA LYS A 74 -4.37 -16.75 -1.95
C LYS A 74 -4.41 -17.69 -3.16
N CYS A 75 -4.17 -17.20 -4.36
CA CYS A 75 -4.07 -18.03 -5.55
C CYS A 75 -2.91 -19.04 -5.46
N LEU A 76 -1.79 -18.65 -4.83
CA LEU A 76 -0.60 -19.50 -4.70
C LEU A 76 -0.74 -20.58 -3.62
N VAL A 77 -1.26 -20.23 -2.43
CA VAL A 77 -1.24 -21.13 -1.26
C VAL A 77 -2.63 -21.50 -0.72
N GLY A 78 -3.70 -21.14 -1.43
CA GLY A 78 -5.07 -21.37 -0.99
C GLY A 78 -5.37 -20.68 0.34
N ASP A 79 -6.17 -21.32 1.20
CA ASP A 79 -6.61 -20.74 2.49
C ASP A 79 -5.47 -20.50 3.50
N ASN A 80 -4.29 -21.07 3.27
CA ASN A 80 -3.10 -20.79 4.07
C ASN A 80 -2.56 -19.36 3.89
N TRP A 81 -3.09 -18.56 2.95
CA TRP A 81 -2.67 -17.16 2.76
C TRP A 81 -2.80 -16.32 4.03
N THR A 82 -3.76 -16.67 4.89
CA THR A 82 -3.97 -16.01 6.18
C THR A 82 -2.79 -16.16 7.13
N LYS A 83 -2.00 -17.23 7.02
CA LYS A 83 -0.77 -17.42 7.82
C LYS A 83 0.30 -16.38 7.50
N TRP A 84 0.23 -15.77 6.31
CA TRP A 84 1.15 -14.71 5.86
C TRP A 84 0.56 -13.32 6.11
N TRP A 85 -0.70 -13.11 5.71
CA TRP A 85 -1.32 -11.79 5.68
C TRP A 85 -2.21 -11.47 6.88
N LYS A 86 -2.45 -12.41 7.79
CA LYS A 86 -3.20 -12.20 9.04
C LYS A 86 -2.44 -12.71 10.27
N ASN A 87 -1.11 -12.57 10.25
CA ASN A 87 -0.24 -13.06 11.31
C ASN A 87 0.92 -12.09 11.61
N PRO A 88 0.61 -10.84 12.03
CA PRO A 88 1.62 -9.80 12.24
C PRO A 88 2.65 -10.09 13.33
N LYS A 89 2.45 -11.14 14.14
CA LYS A 89 3.40 -11.54 15.22
C LYS A 89 4.56 -12.38 14.71
N GLU A 90 4.32 -13.18 13.67
CA GLU A 90 5.29 -14.14 13.14
C GLU A 90 5.85 -13.70 11.76
N VAL A 91 5.18 -12.75 11.11
CA VAL A 91 5.53 -12.31 9.75
C VAL A 91 6.08 -10.89 9.77
N GLU A 92 7.28 -10.74 9.23
CA GLU A 92 7.90 -9.44 8.95
C GLU A 92 7.73 -9.10 7.46
N LEU A 93 6.94 -8.06 7.15
CA LEU A 93 6.59 -7.68 5.79
C LEU A 93 7.52 -6.58 5.24
N PHE A 94 8.15 -6.87 4.12
CA PHE A 94 9.00 -5.96 3.35
C PHE A 94 8.36 -5.57 2.02
N ASN A 95 8.18 -4.27 1.79
CA ASN A 95 7.72 -3.73 0.52
C ASN A 95 8.87 -3.00 -0.19
N PHE A 96 9.27 -3.51 -1.36
CA PHE A 96 10.24 -2.88 -2.25
C PHE A 96 9.50 -2.14 -3.36
N ILE A 97 9.65 -0.81 -3.41
CA ILE A 97 8.85 0.05 -4.29
C ILE A 97 9.64 1.25 -4.81
N GLY A 98 9.19 1.87 -5.90
CA GLY A 98 9.66 3.20 -6.28
C GLY A 98 9.05 4.28 -5.37
N LYS A 99 9.76 5.40 -5.19
CA LYS A 99 9.35 6.48 -4.27
C LYS A 99 7.90 6.98 -4.44
N ASP A 100 7.36 6.97 -5.66
CA ASP A 100 6.01 7.46 -5.95
C ASP A 100 4.91 6.59 -5.31
N ASN A 101 5.23 5.32 -5.03
CA ASN A 101 4.29 4.37 -4.42
C ASN A 101 4.33 4.39 -2.89
N VAL A 102 5.26 5.15 -2.28
CA VAL A 102 5.48 5.15 -0.83
C VAL A 102 4.24 5.54 -0.05
N ALA A 103 3.54 6.60 -0.45
CA ALA A 103 2.35 7.05 0.27
C ALA A 103 1.24 5.99 0.26
N PHE A 104 1.12 5.23 -0.83
CA PHE A 104 0.11 4.18 -0.95
C PHE A 104 0.40 3.01 -0.01
N HIS A 105 1.67 2.57 0.05
CA HIS A 105 2.07 1.39 0.83
C HIS A 105 2.38 1.70 2.29
N GLY A 106 2.84 2.92 2.59
CA GLY A 106 3.19 3.36 3.94
C GLY A 106 2.08 4.10 4.68
N VAL A 107 1.00 4.52 4.00
CA VAL A 107 -0.12 5.25 4.62
C VAL A 107 -1.47 4.69 4.20
N MET A 108 -1.84 4.76 2.92
CA MET A 108 -3.22 4.49 2.49
C MET A 108 -3.64 3.03 2.70
N PHE A 109 -2.80 2.07 2.31
CA PHE A 109 -3.11 0.66 2.50
C PHE A 109 -3.07 0.25 3.99
N PRO A 110 -2.08 0.68 4.80
CA PRO A 110 -2.15 0.53 6.25
C PRO A 110 -3.42 1.10 6.89
N CYS A 111 -3.94 2.24 6.42
CA CYS A 111 -5.24 2.76 6.89
C CYS A 111 -6.37 1.76 6.65
N THR A 112 -6.45 1.20 5.44
CA THR A 112 -7.46 0.19 5.08
C THR A 112 -7.32 -1.06 5.94
N GLN A 113 -6.10 -1.56 6.13
CA GLN A 113 -5.83 -2.76 6.91
C GLN A 113 -6.17 -2.58 8.41
N LEU A 114 -5.77 -1.46 9.00
CA LEU A 114 -6.10 -1.11 10.39
C LEU A 114 -7.60 -0.89 10.57
N GLY A 115 -8.24 -0.18 9.62
CA GLY A 115 -9.67 0.10 9.63
C GLY A 115 -10.53 -1.17 9.53
N ALA A 116 -10.04 -2.21 8.84
CA ALA A 116 -10.73 -3.49 8.73
C ALA A 116 -10.75 -4.30 10.03
N ARG A 117 -9.85 -4.03 10.99
CA ARG A 117 -9.78 -4.70 12.31
C ARG A 117 -9.75 -6.23 12.24
N ASP A 118 -9.05 -6.76 11.25
CA ASP A 118 -9.06 -8.19 10.90
C ASP A 118 -7.66 -8.81 11.01
N ASN A 119 -6.87 -8.31 11.96
CA ASN A 119 -5.52 -8.77 12.32
C ASN A 119 -4.55 -8.91 11.13
N TYR A 120 -4.62 -7.98 10.16
CA TYR A 120 -3.75 -8.01 8.99
C TYR A 120 -2.27 -7.80 9.36
N THR A 121 -1.39 -8.49 8.65
CA THR A 121 0.03 -8.17 8.57
C THR A 121 0.19 -6.86 7.80
N ILE A 122 0.59 -5.82 8.50
CA ILE A 122 0.85 -4.49 7.95
C ILE A 122 2.36 -4.35 7.70
N VAL A 123 2.75 -3.48 6.77
CA VAL A 123 4.15 -3.33 6.36
C VAL A 123 5.06 -2.96 7.55
N ASN A 124 6.12 -3.74 7.74
CA ASN A 124 7.17 -3.46 8.72
C ASN A 124 8.29 -2.61 8.12
N HIS A 125 8.61 -2.83 6.85
CA HIS A 125 9.71 -2.16 6.15
C HIS A 125 9.28 -1.66 4.77
N VAL A 126 9.39 -0.36 4.53
CA VAL A 126 9.22 0.24 3.19
C VAL A 126 10.59 0.61 2.63
N CYS A 127 11.08 -0.20 1.69
CA CYS A 127 12.35 -0.02 1.00
C CYS A 127 12.11 0.68 -0.33
N ALA A 128 12.24 2.01 -0.35
CA ALA A 128 11.97 2.81 -1.54
C ALA A 128 13.23 3.24 -2.28
N THR A 129 13.25 3.02 -3.60
CA THR A 129 14.32 3.50 -4.49
C THR A 129 13.96 4.82 -5.15
N GLU A 130 15.00 5.61 -5.46
CA GLU A 130 14.88 6.77 -6.35
C GLU A 130 14.76 6.32 -7.81
N TYR A 131 14.53 7.29 -8.72
CA TYR A 131 14.47 6.99 -10.14
C TYR A 131 15.81 6.52 -10.68
N LEU A 132 15.75 5.54 -11.57
CA LEU A 132 16.85 5.20 -12.45
C LEU A 132 16.74 6.05 -13.73
N ASN A 133 17.79 6.79 -14.06
CA ASN A 133 17.91 7.52 -15.32
C ASN A 133 18.65 6.66 -16.35
N TYR A 134 18.46 6.98 -17.64
CA TYR A 134 19.21 6.41 -18.75
C TYR A 134 20.03 7.52 -19.41
N GLU A 135 21.36 7.40 -19.27
CA GLU A 135 22.30 8.49 -19.58
C GLU A 135 21.86 9.79 -18.86
N ASP A 136 21.87 10.91 -19.57
CA ASP A 136 21.45 12.22 -19.08
C ASP A 136 19.92 12.43 -19.12
N THR A 137 19.13 11.38 -19.35
CA THR A 137 17.68 11.50 -19.58
C THR A 137 16.82 10.55 -18.76
N LYS A 138 15.52 10.86 -18.67
CA LYS A 138 14.50 9.94 -18.14
C LYS A 138 14.06 8.99 -19.24
N PHE A 139 13.69 7.76 -18.87
CA PHE A 139 13.01 6.83 -19.77
C PHE A 139 11.77 7.50 -20.38
N ARG A 140 11.67 7.45 -21.71
CA ARG A 140 10.50 7.88 -22.47
C ARG A 140 10.08 6.73 -23.36
N LEU A 141 8.84 6.29 -23.19
CA LEU A 141 8.24 5.37 -24.15
C LEU A 141 7.82 6.22 -25.36
N VAL A 142 8.54 6.08 -26.47
CA VAL A 142 8.03 6.55 -27.76
C VAL A 142 7.21 5.38 -28.30
N LEU A 143 5.89 5.53 -28.32
CA LEU A 143 5.02 4.59 -29.03
C LEU A 143 5.36 4.73 -30.51
N VAL A 144 5.95 3.68 -31.08
CA VAL A 144 6.20 3.54 -32.52
C VAL A 144 4.99 2.91 -33.17
#